data_AF-A0A1I7AJE0-F1
#
_entry.id   AF-A0A1I7AJE0-F1
#
_cell.length_a   1.000
_cell.length_b   1.000
_cell.length_c   1.000
_cell.angle_alpha   90.00
_cell.angle_beta   90.00
_cell.angle_gamma   90.00
#
_symmetry.space_group_name_H-M   'P 1'
#
loop_
_entity.id
_entity.type
_entity.pdbx_description
1 polymer ?
#
loop_
_entity_poly.entity_id
_entity_poly.type
_entity_poly.pdbx_seq_one_letter_code
_entity_poly.pdbx_strand_id
1 'polypeptide(L)'
;MKNYLLLSSLLAVIFGCGPTETQQNDMTELVTEWKSTSAKAISLYEEVGDKNYVVNSTESEGNEEEMGMITYNNQETSCEAAYESLNTSMGEFIATWKEQSQKVDDLTSSMSTGKWSDEDQELMESLKQERAQKDTQIEQWKEELKQLNQQCGLDTEALVIQEQES
;
A
#
# COMPACT_ATOMS: atom_id res chain seq x y z
N MET A 1 10.43 -33.09 62.48
CA MET A 1 11.87 -33.39 62.37
C MET A 1 12.22 -33.50 60.89
N LYS A 2 13.44 -33.07 60.55
CA LYS A 2 14.00 -32.74 59.22
C LYS A 2 14.03 -33.90 58.20
N ASN A 3 13.84 -33.57 56.92
CA ASN A 3 14.80 -33.73 55.80
C ASN A 3 14.05 -33.54 54.45
N TYR A 4 14.22 -32.45 53.70
CA TYR A 4 15.35 -32.01 52.85
C TYR A 4 15.42 -32.68 51.45
N LEU A 5 15.55 -31.79 50.45
CA LEU A 5 16.17 -31.93 49.12
C LEU A 5 15.28 -32.52 48.00
N LEU A 6 14.77 -31.68 47.11
CA LEU A 6 15.40 -31.15 45.87
C LEU A 6 15.28 -32.10 44.68
N LEU A 7 14.52 -31.64 43.68
CA LEU A 7 14.70 -31.84 42.23
C LEU A 7 13.68 -30.86 41.59
N SER A 8 13.93 -29.55 41.58
CA SER A 8 14.81 -28.83 40.65
C SER A 8 15.07 -29.53 39.33
N SER A 9 14.72 -28.81 38.26
CA SER A 9 15.17 -28.95 36.86
C SER A 9 14.83 -30.24 36.10
N LEU A 10 13.72 -30.22 35.36
CA LEU A 10 13.83 -30.39 33.91
C LEU A 10 13.51 -29.02 33.30
N LEU A 11 14.49 -28.12 33.25
CA LEU A 11 15.18 -27.80 32.00
C LEU A 11 14.17 -27.56 30.88
N ALA A 12 13.81 -26.28 30.77
CA ALA A 12 13.26 -25.70 29.57
C ALA A 12 14.01 -26.24 28.35
N VAL A 13 13.28 -26.84 27.43
CA VAL A 13 13.77 -27.10 26.06
C VAL A 13 13.83 -25.74 25.39
N ILE A 14 14.83 -24.96 25.75
CA ILE A 14 15.28 -23.82 24.97
C ILE A 14 16.46 -24.36 24.16
N PHE A 15 16.56 -23.89 22.91
CA PHE A 15 17.57 -24.20 21.89
C PHE A 15 17.19 -25.29 20.89
N GLY A 16 16.64 -24.83 19.76
CA GLY A 16 17.14 -25.30 18.45
C GLY A 16 16.15 -25.70 17.38
N CYS A 17 14.84 -25.48 17.54
CA CYS A 17 13.94 -25.61 16.40
C CYS A 17 13.80 -24.23 15.77
N GLY A 18 14.28 -24.08 14.54
CA GLY A 18 14.00 -22.89 13.72
C GLY A 18 12.50 -22.66 13.53
N PRO A 19 12.11 -21.66 12.74
CA PRO A 19 10.71 -21.31 12.57
C PRO A 19 9.87 -22.51 12.13
N THR A 20 8.68 -22.60 12.72
CA THR A 20 7.70 -23.64 12.43
C THR A 20 7.19 -23.53 10.99
N GLU A 21 6.63 -24.61 10.45
CA GLU A 21 6.01 -24.59 9.11
C GLU A 21 4.89 -23.55 9.02
N THR A 22 4.08 -23.40 10.08
CA THR A 22 3.06 -22.34 10.15
C THR A 22 3.67 -20.96 10.04
N GLN A 23 4.74 -20.66 10.79
CA GLN A 23 5.42 -19.37 10.70
C GLN A 23 6.01 -19.11 9.30
N GLN A 24 6.59 -20.13 8.67
CA GLN A 24 7.11 -20.02 7.31
C GLN A 24 6.02 -19.74 6.28
N ASN A 25 4.86 -20.39 6.41
CA ASN A 25 3.71 -20.18 5.54
C ASN A 25 3.14 -18.76 5.72
N ASP A 26 2.94 -18.32 6.96
CA ASP A 26 2.48 -16.98 7.29
C ASP A 26 3.41 -15.89 6.74
N MET A 27 4.73 -16.10 6.83
CA MET A 27 5.70 -15.16 6.28
C MET A 27 5.67 -15.15 4.74
N THR A 28 5.48 -16.31 4.11
CA THR A 28 5.33 -16.41 2.65
C THR A 28 4.08 -15.67 2.17
N GLU A 29 2.97 -15.81 2.90
CA GLU A 29 1.73 -15.08 2.65
C GLU A 29 1.95 -13.57 2.80
N LEU A 30 2.53 -13.12 3.93
CA LEU A 30 2.83 -11.70 4.16
C LEU A 30 3.67 -11.12 3.02
N VAL A 31 4.75 -11.76 2.60
CA VAL A 31 5.61 -11.28 1.49
C VAL A 31 4.83 -11.18 0.19
N THR A 32 3.97 -12.16 -0.10
CA THR A 32 3.17 -12.19 -1.32
C THR A 32 2.16 -11.04 -1.34
N GLU A 33 1.44 -10.88 -0.25
CA GLU A 33 0.45 -9.82 -0.10
C GLU A 33 1.10 -8.43 -0.09
N TRP A 34 2.23 -8.28 0.58
CA TRP A 34 3.01 -7.04 0.61
C TRP A 34 3.44 -6.60 -0.79
N LYS A 35 3.94 -7.55 -1.61
CA LYS A 35 4.28 -7.29 -3.02
C LYS A 35 3.05 -6.90 -3.84
N SER A 36 1.91 -7.56 -3.61
CA SER A 36 0.65 -7.23 -4.26
C SER A 36 0.19 -5.81 -3.91
N THR A 37 0.19 -5.44 -2.63
CA THR A 37 -0.13 -4.07 -2.17
C THR A 37 0.82 -3.04 -2.80
N SER A 38 2.13 -3.35 -2.85
CA SER A 38 3.13 -2.50 -3.49
C SER A 38 2.83 -2.27 -4.97
N ALA A 39 2.51 -3.34 -5.71
CA ALA A 39 2.19 -3.25 -7.13
C ALA A 39 0.91 -2.43 -7.38
N LYS A 40 -0.13 -2.62 -6.56
CA LYS A 40 -1.36 -1.82 -6.64
C LYS A 40 -1.08 -0.33 -6.41
N ALA A 41 -0.29 0.00 -5.39
CA ALA A 41 0.06 1.39 -5.07
C ALA A 41 0.85 2.06 -6.19
N ILE A 42 1.87 1.39 -6.73
CA ILE A 42 2.69 1.91 -7.84
C ILE A 42 1.83 2.09 -9.09
N SER A 43 1.03 1.09 -9.46
CA SER A 43 0.17 1.18 -10.65
C SER A 43 -0.82 2.34 -10.55
N LEU A 44 -1.42 2.54 -9.39
CA LEU A 44 -2.36 3.65 -9.20
C LEU A 44 -1.61 5.00 -9.19
N TYR A 45 -0.40 5.06 -8.63
CA TYR A 45 0.42 6.28 -8.62
C TYR A 45 0.81 6.70 -10.04
N GLU A 46 1.21 5.75 -10.87
CA GLU A 46 1.47 5.97 -12.30
C GLU A 46 0.22 6.45 -13.02
N GLU A 47 -0.95 5.84 -12.78
CA GLU A 47 -2.22 6.25 -13.39
C GLU A 47 -2.60 7.69 -13.01
N VAL A 48 -2.48 8.06 -11.73
CA VAL A 48 -2.71 9.44 -11.28
C VAL A 48 -1.72 10.40 -11.94
N GLY A 49 -0.44 10.03 -12.04
CA GLY A 49 0.59 10.81 -12.71
C GLY A 49 0.30 11.05 -14.19
N ASP A 50 -0.15 10.02 -14.91
CA ASP A 50 -0.55 10.12 -16.31
C ASP A 50 -1.74 11.07 -16.49
N LYS A 51 -2.76 10.98 -15.61
CA LYS A 51 -3.91 11.90 -15.65
C LYS A 51 -3.50 13.34 -15.36
N ASN A 52 -2.62 13.56 -14.38
CA ASN A 52 -2.08 14.88 -14.08
C ASN A 52 -1.34 15.48 -15.29
N TYR A 53 -0.56 14.65 -16.00
CA TYR A 53 0.13 15.09 -17.21
C TYR A 53 -0.86 15.49 -18.33
N VAL A 54 -1.91 14.71 -18.55
CA VAL A 54 -2.94 15.01 -19.55
C VAL A 54 -3.62 16.35 -19.28
N VAL A 55 -4.04 16.58 -18.02
CA VAL A 55 -4.62 17.85 -17.56
C VAL A 55 -3.67 19.02 -17.87
N ASN A 56 -2.42 18.93 -17.44
CA ASN A 56 -1.44 20.01 -17.60
C ASN A 56 -1.09 20.29 -19.06
N SER A 57 -1.04 19.24 -19.90
CA SER A 57 -0.79 19.40 -21.33
C SER A 57 -1.95 20.13 -22.04
N THR A 58 -3.20 19.80 -21.68
CA THR A 58 -4.41 20.41 -22.28
C THR A 58 -4.49 21.91 -21.98
N GLU A 59 -4.13 22.32 -20.77
CA GLU A 59 -4.05 23.74 -20.38
C GLU A 59 -2.97 24.48 -21.19
N SER A 60 -1.79 23.88 -21.36
CA SER A 60 -0.67 24.49 -22.08
C SER A 60 -0.93 24.71 -23.57
N GLU A 61 -1.86 23.96 -24.17
CA GLU A 61 -2.29 24.09 -25.57
C GLU A 61 -3.32 25.22 -25.78
N GLY A 62 -3.69 25.96 -24.73
CA GLY A 62 -4.58 27.13 -24.83
C GLY A 62 -6.07 26.78 -24.82
N ASN A 63 -6.43 25.54 -24.47
CA ASN A 63 -7.81 25.13 -24.17
C ASN A 63 -8.15 25.40 -22.68
N GLU A 64 -7.78 26.58 -22.17
CA GLU A 64 -8.12 27.04 -20.81
C GLU A 64 -9.64 27.08 -20.57
N GLU A 65 -10.46 27.08 -21.63
CA GLU A 65 -11.92 27.23 -21.55
C GLU A 65 -12.69 26.00 -21.04
N GLU A 66 -12.08 24.81 -20.87
CA GLU A 66 -12.87 23.58 -20.60
C GLU A 66 -12.67 22.89 -19.23
N MET A 67 -11.66 23.22 -18.42
CA MET A 67 -11.50 22.60 -17.09
C MET A 67 -12.07 23.48 -15.99
N GLY A 68 -13.38 23.35 -15.75
CA GLY A 68 -14.09 24.04 -14.66
C GLY A 68 -13.56 23.70 -13.27
N MET A 69 -13.86 24.56 -12.29
CA MET A 69 -13.58 24.28 -10.88
C MET A 69 -14.39 23.06 -10.42
N ILE A 70 -13.76 22.18 -9.67
CA ILE A 70 -14.35 20.97 -9.11
C ILE A 70 -14.42 21.07 -7.59
N THR A 71 -15.20 20.19 -6.95
CA THR A 71 -15.19 20.07 -5.48
C THR A 71 -14.43 18.80 -5.09
N TYR A 72 -13.22 18.99 -4.56
CA TYR A 72 -12.36 17.92 -4.06
C TYR A 72 -12.09 18.16 -2.57
N ASN A 73 -12.24 17.14 -1.73
CA ASN A 73 -12.06 17.25 -0.27
C ASN A 73 -12.85 18.42 0.38
N ASN A 74 -14.07 18.67 -0.10
CA ASN A 74 -14.95 19.76 0.33
C ASN A 74 -14.40 21.18 0.06
N GLN A 75 -13.48 21.33 -0.89
CA GLN A 75 -12.93 22.61 -1.33
C GLN A 75 -13.10 22.75 -2.84
N GLU A 76 -13.38 23.98 -3.30
CA GLU A 76 -13.29 24.30 -4.73
C GLU A 76 -11.82 24.33 -5.15
N THR A 77 -11.47 23.57 -6.16
CA THR A 77 -10.10 23.45 -6.68
C THR A 77 -10.10 23.21 -8.19
N SER A 78 -8.95 23.38 -8.85
CA SER A 78 -8.75 22.94 -10.23
C SER A 78 -8.50 21.43 -10.30
N CYS A 79 -8.71 20.85 -11.48
CA CYS A 79 -8.37 19.45 -11.76
C CYS A 79 -6.89 19.17 -11.53
N GLU A 80 -5.98 20.03 -12.03
CA GLU A 80 -4.53 19.91 -11.81
C GLU A 80 -4.21 19.79 -10.32
N ALA A 81 -4.66 20.76 -9.52
CA ALA A 81 -4.35 20.79 -8.09
C ALA A 81 -4.93 19.57 -7.34
N ALA A 82 -6.08 19.03 -7.78
CA ALA A 82 -6.64 17.82 -7.21
C ALA A 82 -5.82 16.56 -7.57
N TYR A 83 -5.41 16.41 -8.84
CA TYR A 83 -4.54 15.30 -9.25
C TYR A 83 -3.15 15.39 -8.59
N GLU A 84 -2.57 16.58 -8.50
CA GLU A 84 -1.29 16.81 -7.82
C GLU A 84 -1.37 16.48 -6.32
N SER A 85 -2.47 16.83 -5.66
CA SER A 85 -2.73 16.51 -4.26
C SER A 85 -2.85 15.01 -4.01
N LEU A 86 -3.60 14.30 -4.86
CA LEU A 86 -3.71 12.84 -4.81
C LEU A 86 -2.34 12.17 -5.08
N ASN A 87 -1.62 12.65 -6.10
CA ASN A 87 -0.28 12.16 -6.44
C ASN A 87 0.70 12.35 -5.27
N THR A 88 0.68 13.51 -4.63
CA THR A 88 1.54 13.80 -3.46
C THR A 88 1.24 12.84 -2.31
N SER A 89 -0.05 12.66 -1.98
CA SER A 89 -0.49 11.75 -0.92
C SER A 89 -0.02 10.31 -1.16
N MET A 90 -0.09 9.86 -2.41
CA MET A 90 0.40 8.54 -2.81
C MET A 90 1.92 8.44 -2.79
N GLY A 91 2.64 9.49 -3.19
CA GLY A 91 4.11 9.55 -3.12
C GLY A 91 4.63 9.42 -1.69
N GLU A 92 4.00 10.12 -0.74
CA GLU A 92 4.31 10.01 0.69
C GLU A 92 4.05 8.60 1.23
N PHE A 93 2.94 7.99 0.80
CA PHE A 93 2.67 6.59 1.11
C PHE A 93 3.74 5.66 0.56
N ILE A 94 4.15 5.82 -0.70
CA ILE A 94 5.18 4.94 -1.31
C ILE A 94 6.51 5.08 -0.56
N ALA A 95 6.87 6.30 -0.16
CA ALA A 95 8.06 6.56 0.64
C ALA A 95 8.02 5.82 1.99
N THR A 96 6.92 5.97 2.74
CA THR A 96 6.75 5.29 4.04
C THR A 96 6.63 3.78 3.89
N TRP A 97 5.94 3.29 2.86
CA TRP A 97 5.79 1.87 2.56
C TRP A 97 7.13 1.20 2.24
N LYS A 98 8.03 1.91 1.57
CA LYS A 98 9.39 1.44 1.31
C LYS A 98 10.20 1.25 2.60
N GLU A 99 10.03 2.14 3.58
CA GLU A 99 10.67 1.97 4.90
C GLU A 99 10.14 0.74 5.62
N GLN A 100 8.82 0.50 5.59
CA GLN A 100 8.23 -0.70 6.20
C GLN A 100 8.62 -1.99 5.48
N SER A 101 8.86 -1.92 4.17
CA SER A 101 9.34 -3.06 3.38
C SER A 101 10.69 -3.59 3.88
N GLN A 102 11.53 -2.73 4.46
CA GLN A 102 12.78 -3.17 5.07
C GLN A 102 12.54 -4.09 6.27
N LYS A 103 11.47 -3.86 7.05
CA LYS A 103 11.11 -4.74 8.18
C LYS A 103 10.63 -6.11 7.70
N VAL A 104 9.93 -6.16 6.56
CA VAL A 104 9.54 -7.43 5.92
C VAL A 104 10.78 -8.19 5.44
N ASP A 105 11.76 -7.49 4.88
CA ASP A 105 13.05 -8.08 4.48
C ASP A 105 13.82 -8.61 5.70
N ASP A 106 13.86 -7.86 6.79
CA ASP A 106 14.50 -8.26 8.05
C ASP A 106 13.83 -9.51 8.63
N LEU A 107 12.50 -9.56 8.69
CA LEU A 107 11.76 -10.77 9.11
C LEU A 107 12.04 -11.97 8.20
N THR A 108 12.13 -11.75 6.89
CA THR A 108 12.46 -12.82 5.92
C THR A 108 13.87 -13.35 6.18
N SER A 109 14.80 -12.48 6.57
CA SER A 109 16.16 -12.83 6.97
C SER A 109 16.17 -13.63 8.29
N SER A 110 15.46 -13.16 9.33
CA SER A 110 15.29 -13.88 10.60
C SER A 110 14.72 -15.28 10.37
N MET A 111 13.70 -15.39 9.53
CA MET A 111 13.07 -16.64 9.09
C MET A 111 14.09 -17.58 8.43
N SER A 112 14.81 -17.09 7.42
CA SER A 112 15.76 -17.90 6.65
C SER A 112 16.98 -18.37 7.45
N THR A 113 17.40 -17.57 8.44
CA THR A 113 18.55 -17.89 9.31
C THR A 113 18.17 -18.73 10.53
N GLY A 114 16.89 -19.03 10.69
CA GLY A 114 16.38 -19.81 11.82
C GLY A 114 16.36 -19.04 13.15
N LYS A 115 16.52 -17.71 13.13
CA LYS A 115 16.61 -16.84 14.31
C LYS A 115 15.26 -16.25 14.72
N TRP A 116 14.18 -16.97 14.46
CA TRP A 116 12.83 -16.50 14.73
C TRP A 116 12.58 -16.36 16.23
N SER A 117 12.08 -15.20 16.64
CA SER A 117 11.76 -14.85 18.02
C SER A 117 10.28 -14.49 18.19
N ASP A 118 9.85 -14.37 19.45
CA ASP A 118 8.50 -13.88 19.76
C ASP A 118 8.32 -12.42 19.30
N GLU A 119 9.38 -11.61 19.33
CA GLU A 119 9.39 -10.24 18.80
C GLU A 119 9.19 -10.21 17.27
N ASP A 120 9.79 -11.16 16.54
CA ASP A 120 9.56 -11.32 15.10
C ASP A 120 8.10 -11.70 14.80
N GLN A 121 7.50 -12.54 15.65
CA GLN A 121 6.09 -12.91 15.53
C GLN A 121 5.16 -11.71 15.75
N GLU A 122 5.41 -10.90 16.79
CA GLU A 122 4.64 -9.68 17.06
C GLU A 122 4.78 -8.67 15.91
N LEU A 123 6.00 -8.51 15.38
CA LEU A 123 6.26 -7.63 14.24
C LEU A 123 5.52 -8.13 12.98
N MET A 124 5.50 -9.43 12.71
CA MET A 124 4.79 -10.02 11.57
C MET A 124 3.29 -9.71 11.64
N GLU A 125 2.66 -9.89 12.80
CA GLU A 125 1.24 -9.56 12.99
C GLU A 125 0.96 -8.07 12.84
N SER A 126 1.85 -7.21 13.36
CA SER A 126 1.75 -5.75 13.15
C SER A 126 1.81 -5.39 11.66
N LEU A 127 2.72 -6.01 10.90
CA LEU A 127 2.87 -5.76 9.47
C LEU A 127 1.67 -6.28 8.66
N LYS A 128 1.09 -7.43 9.04
CA LYS A 128 -0.16 -7.92 8.44
C LYS A 128 -1.30 -6.90 8.61
N GLN A 129 -1.45 -6.34 9.82
CA GLN A 129 -2.46 -5.32 10.11
C GLN A 129 -2.19 -4.02 9.34
N GLU A 130 -0.94 -3.55 9.32
CA GLU A 130 -0.55 -2.35 8.57
C GLU A 130 -0.84 -2.52 7.08
N ARG A 131 -0.46 -3.66 6.49
CA ARG A 131 -0.76 -3.99 5.09
C ARG A 131 -2.26 -3.93 4.80
N ALA A 132 -3.10 -4.50 5.65
CA ALA A 132 -4.56 -4.48 5.46
C ALA A 132 -5.13 -3.05 5.50
N GLN A 133 -4.61 -2.19 6.39
CA GLN A 133 -4.96 -0.78 6.43
C GLN A 133 -4.52 -0.05 5.15
N LYS A 134 -3.32 -0.34 4.67
CA LYS A 134 -2.78 0.25 3.43
C LYS A 134 -3.55 -0.21 2.18
N ASP A 135 -3.94 -1.48 2.10
CA ASP A 135 -4.82 -1.96 1.03
C ASP A 135 -6.16 -1.20 1.03
N THR A 136 -6.74 -0.94 2.21
CA THR A 136 -7.98 -0.14 2.32
C THR A 136 -7.78 1.28 1.81
N GLN A 137 -6.66 1.92 2.17
CA GLN A 137 -6.30 3.26 1.70
C GLN A 137 -6.13 3.30 0.17
N ILE A 138 -5.53 2.28 -0.44
CA ILE A 138 -5.40 2.17 -1.89
C ILE A 138 -6.76 2.05 -2.57
N GLU A 139 -7.69 1.25 -2.03
CA GLU A 139 -9.04 1.15 -2.61
C GLU A 139 -9.83 2.46 -2.47
N GLN A 140 -9.60 3.23 -1.40
CA GLN A 140 -10.16 4.59 -1.27
C GLN A 140 -9.62 5.52 -2.37
N TRP A 141 -8.31 5.51 -2.62
CA TRP A 141 -7.74 6.33 -3.70
C TRP A 141 -8.20 5.94 -5.09
N LYS A 142 -8.49 4.66 -5.35
CA LYS A 142 -9.11 4.25 -6.63
C LYS A 142 -10.47 4.90 -6.82
N GLU A 143 -11.28 4.93 -5.77
CA GLU A 143 -12.59 5.57 -5.82
C GLU A 143 -12.46 7.10 -5.94
N GLU A 144 -11.51 7.71 -5.23
CA GLU A 144 -11.20 9.14 -5.38
C GLU A 144 -10.77 9.47 -6.81
N LEU A 145 -9.86 8.69 -7.40
CA LEU A 145 -9.42 8.87 -8.78
C LEU A 145 -10.58 8.74 -9.76
N LYS A 146 -11.48 7.76 -9.56
CA LYS A 146 -12.67 7.61 -10.39
C LYS A 146 -13.58 8.84 -10.33
N GLN A 147 -13.85 9.35 -9.13
CA GLN A 147 -14.66 10.55 -8.94
C GLN A 147 -13.98 11.77 -9.56
N LEU A 148 -12.66 11.88 -9.41
CA LEU A 148 -11.88 12.96 -9.99
C LEU A 148 -11.91 12.92 -11.52
N ASN A 149 -11.72 11.74 -12.12
CA ASN A 149 -11.85 11.55 -13.58
C ASN A 149 -13.23 11.99 -14.09
N GLN A 150 -14.30 11.67 -13.36
CA GLN A 150 -15.66 12.09 -13.72
C GLN A 150 -15.85 13.60 -13.65
N GLN A 151 -15.38 14.24 -12.57
CA GLN A 151 -15.50 15.68 -12.39
C GLN A 151 -14.65 16.47 -13.39
N CYS A 152 -13.50 15.91 -13.79
CA CYS A 152 -12.57 16.50 -14.75
C CYS A 152 -12.82 16.10 -16.21
N GLY A 153 -13.86 15.31 -16.49
CA GLY A 153 -14.21 14.89 -17.86
C GLY A 153 -13.18 13.94 -18.52
N LEU A 154 -12.34 13.26 -17.72
CA LEU A 154 -11.29 12.36 -18.19
C LEU A 154 -11.69 10.87 -18.14
N ASP A 155 -12.99 10.60 -18.03
CA ASP A 155 -13.54 9.25 -18.01
C ASP A 155 -13.45 8.64 -19.43
N THR A 156 -12.45 7.79 -19.63
CA THR A 156 -12.12 7.17 -20.92
C THR A 156 -13.20 6.22 -21.46
N GLU A 157 -14.23 5.88 -20.67
CA GLU A 157 -15.35 5.05 -21.12
C GLU A 157 -16.42 5.81 -21.93
N ALA A 158 -16.43 7.16 -21.91
CA ALA A 158 -17.44 7.96 -22.62
C ALA A 158 -17.07 8.31 -24.07
N LEU A 159 -15.81 8.14 -24.49
CA LEU A 159 -15.30 8.59 -25.80
C LEU A 159 -15.46 7.56 -26.94
N VAL A 160 -16.02 6.37 -26.70
CA VAL A 160 -16.12 5.30 -27.72
C VAL A 160 -17.40 5.37 -28.58
N ILE A 161 -18.31 6.34 -28.38
CA ILE A 161 -19.60 6.35 -29.10
C ILE A 161 -19.73 7.43 -30.19
N GLN A 162 -18.85 8.44 -30.27
CA GLN A 162 -19.09 9.56 -31.22
C GLN A 162 -18.35 9.52 -32.57
N GLU A 163 -17.47 8.54 -32.85
CA GLU A 163 -16.80 8.45 -34.16
C GLU A 163 -17.45 7.48 -35.17
N GLN A 164 -18.65 6.94 -34.91
CA GLN A 164 -19.31 6.00 -35.85
C GLN A 164 -20.50 6.54 -36.65
N GLU A 165 -20.81 7.84 -36.59
CA GLU A 165 -21.84 8.43 -37.46
C GLU A 165 -21.38 9.74 -38.14
N SER A 166 -20.57 9.61 -39.19
CA SER A 166 -20.49 10.60 -40.28
C SER A 166 -20.07 9.97 -41.59
#